data_AF-A0A068SPR5-F1
#
_entry.id   AF-A0A068SPR5-F1
#
_cell.length_a   1.000
_cell.length_b   1.000
_cell.length_c   1.000
_cell.angle_alpha   90.00
_cell.angle_beta   90.00
_cell.angle_gamma   90.00
#
_symmetry.space_group_name_H-M   'P 1'
#
loop_
_entity.id
_entity.type
_entity.pdbx_description
1 polymer ?
#
loop_
_entity_poly.entity_id
_entity_poly.type
_entity_poly.pdbx_seq_one_letter_code
_entity_poly.pdbx_strand_id
1 'polypeptide(L)' 'MIADHPRVGTAVAPVEGIRRFVSAPYHLDYVIQADRILIVSIMRARQGPADLEKDEDDDFE' A
#
# COMPACT_ATOMS: atom_id res chain seq x y z
N MET A 1 -10.84 -2.62 -12.65
CA MET A 1 -9.40 -2.98 -12.56
C MET A 1 -9.16 -4.24 -11.73
N ILE A 2 -9.27 -4.24 -10.39
CA ILE A 2 -9.17 -5.50 -9.61
C ILE A 2 -10.39 -6.42 -9.76
N ALA A 3 -11.58 -5.86 -10.03
CA ALA A 3 -12.78 -6.65 -10.31
C ALA A 3 -12.64 -7.46 -11.62
N ASP A 4 -12.09 -6.84 -12.67
CA ASP A 4 -11.90 -7.45 -14.00
C ASP A 4 -10.63 -8.31 -14.06
N HIS A 5 -9.62 -7.95 -13.27
CA HIS A 5 -8.33 -8.65 -13.20
C HIS A 5 -7.90 -8.90 -11.74
N PRO A 6 -8.53 -9.86 -11.03
CA PRO A 6 -8.27 -10.09 -9.60
C PRO A 6 -6.81 -10.45 -9.28
N ARG A 7 -6.05 -10.97 -10.24
CA ARG A 7 -4.65 -11.37 -10.06
C ARG A 7 -3.63 -10.27 -10.37
N VAL A 8 -4.07 -9.05 -10.66
CA VAL A 8 -3.18 -7.91 -11.00
C VAL A 8 -2.28 -7.48 -9.83
N GLY A 9 -2.70 -7.68 -8.59
CA GLY A 9 -1.91 -7.39 -7.40
C GLY A 9 -0.80 -8.43 -7.16
N THR A 10 0.31 -7.98 -6.58
CA THR A 10 1.47 -8.83 -6.25
C THR A 10 1.21 -9.65 -4.99
N ALA A 11 1.73 -10.88 -4.93
CA ALA A 11 1.61 -11.69 -3.70
C ALA A 11 2.41 -11.05 -2.56
N VAL A 12 1.83 -10.99 -1.36
CA VAL A 12 2.47 -10.41 -0.17
C VAL A 12 2.96 -11.52 0.75
N ALA A 13 4.28 -11.72 0.83
CA ALA A 13 4.87 -12.60 1.83
C ALA A 13 4.86 -11.93 3.22
N PRO A 14 4.79 -12.70 4.34
CA PRO A 14 4.68 -14.16 4.39
C PRO A 14 3.24 -14.69 4.38
N VAL A 15 2.23 -13.82 4.26
CA VAL A 15 0.83 -14.22 4.42
C VAL A 15 0.29 -14.81 3.12
N GLU A 16 0.06 -16.12 3.11
CA GLU A 16 -0.48 -16.83 1.96
C GLU A 16 -1.85 -16.28 1.55
N GLY A 17 -2.09 -16.16 0.24
CA GLY A 17 -3.37 -15.74 -0.32
C GLY A 17 -3.62 -14.24 -0.36
N ILE A 18 -2.82 -13.41 0.33
CA ILE A 18 -2.92 -11.95 0.25
C ILE A 18 -2.20 -11.43 -0.99
N ARG A 19 -2.88 -10.51 -1.69
CA ARG A 19 -2.34 -9.74 -2.80
C ARG A 19 -2.40 -8.26 -2.52
N ARG A 20 -1.41 -7.51 -3.01
CA ARG A 20 -1.35 -6.05 -2.92
C ARG A 20 -1.55 -5.41 -4.28
N PHE A 21 -2.57 -4.57 -4.39
CA PHE A 21 -2.71 -3.64 -5.50
C PHE A 21 -2.21 -2.26 -5.06
N VAL A 22 -1.32 -1.66 -5.85
CA VAL A 22 -0.78 -0.33 -5.59
C VAL A 22 -1.58 0.68 -6.40
N SER A 23 -2.30 1.55 -5.69
CA SER A 23 -2.99 2.71 -6.26
C SER A 23 -2.46 3.92 -5.53
N ALA A 24 -1.37 4.52 -6.05
CA ALA A 24 -0.67 5.58 -5.37
C ALA A 24 -1.64 6.71 -4.93
N PRO A 25 -1.56 7.19 -3.66
CA PRO A 25 -0.53 6.92 -2.66
C PRO A 25 -0.87 5.77 -1.69
N TYR A 26 -1.72 4.81 -2.07
CA TYR A 26 -2.20 3.73 -1.22
C TYR A 26 -1.78 2.34 -1.70
N HIS A 27 -1.67 1.44 -0.72
CA HIS A 27 -1.65 -0.01 -0.90
C HIS A 27 -3.01 -0.57 -0.48
N LEU A 28 -3.57 -1.42 -1.33
CA LEU A 28 -4.78 -2.18 -1.03
C LEU A 28 -4.39 -3.65 -0.95
N ASP A 29 -4.49 -4.24 0.24
CA ASP A 29 -4.28 -5.67 0.43
C ASP A 29 -5.62 -6.39 0.38
N TYR A 30 -5.70 -7.48 -0.37
CA TYR A 30 -6.93 -8.19 -0.62
C TYR A 30 -6.72 -9.69 -0.85
N VAL A 31 -7.80 -10.46 -0.68
CA VAL A 31 -7.86 -11.90 -0.94
C VAL A 31 -8.91 -12.17 -2.02
N ILE A 32 -8.60 -13.08 -2.93
CA ILE A 32 -9.54 -13.58 -3.94
C ILE A 32 -10.28 -14.79 -3.35
N GLN A 33 -11.60 -14.72 -3.28
CA GLN A 33 -12.48 -15.84 -2.93
C GLN A 33 -13.26 -16.31 -4.16
N ALA A 34 -14.08 -17.35 -4.03
CA ALA A 34 -14.77 -17.96 -5.17
C ALA A 34 -15.70 -17.01 -5.93
N ASP A 35 -16.33 -16.08 -5.23
CA ASP A 35 -17.39 -15.19 -5.72
C ASP A 35 -17.11 -13.69 -5.48
N ARG A 36 -16.02 -13.37 -4.77
CA ARG A 36 -15.74 -12.00 -4.34
C ARG A 36 -14.26 -11.74 -4.11
N ILE A 37 -13.94 -10.45 -4.03
CA ILE A 37 -12.66 -9.96 -3.53
C ILE A 37 -12.90 -9.36 -2.14
N LEU A 38 -12.16 -9.85 -1.14
CA LEU A 38 -12.18 -9.28 0.21
C LEU A 38 -11.01 -8.32 0.37
N ILE A 39 -11.28 -7.03 0.55
CA ILE A 39 -10.26 -6.06 0.93
C ILE A 39 -9.96 -6.24 2.42
N VAL A 40 -8.71 -6.53 2.75
CA VAL A 40 -8.23 -6.77 4.12
C VAL A 40 -7.74 -5.47 4.75
N SER A 41 -7.03 -4.65 3.99
CA SER A 41 -6.54 -3.36 4.47
C SER A 41 -6.36 -2.37 3.33
N ILE A 42 -6.46 -1.09 3.69
CA ILE A 42 -6.07 0.03 2.84
C ILE A 42 -5.11 0.87 3.68
N MET A 43 -3.88 0.98 3.21
CA MET A 43 -2.81 1.68 3.92
C MET A 43 -2.22 2.74 3.01
N ARG A 44 -1.90 3.91 3.54
CA ARG A 44 -1.06 4.84 2.79
C ARG A 44 0.30 4.17 2.58
N ALA A 45 0.75 4.10 1.33
CA ALA A 45 2.10 3.65 1.00
C ALA A 45 3.11 4.50 1.78
N ARG A 46 4.29 3.95 2.07
CA ARG A 46 5.33 4.68 2.81
C ARG A 46 5.44 6.08 2.21
N GLN A 47 5.25 7.10 3.04
CA GLN A 47 5.59 8.44 2.60
C GLN A 47 7.08 8.41 2.28
N GLY A 48 7.46 9.01 1.15
CA GLY A 48 8.86 9.31 0.87
C GLY A 48 9.43 10.19 1.98
N PRO A 49 10.75 10.50 1.93
CA PRO A 49 11.29 11.51 2.83
C PRO A 49 10.35 12.71 2.81
N ALA A 50 9.95 13.15 4.00
CA ALA A 50 9.11 14.31 4.10
C ALA A 50 9.87 15.47 3.43
N ASP A 51 9.22 16.21 2.54
CA ASP A 51 9.68 17.52 2.07
C ASP A 51 9.52 18.50 3.24
N LEU A 52 10.20 18.20 4.36
CA LEU A 52 10.38 19.16 5.42
C LEU A 52 11.40 20.14 4.90
N GLU A 53 11.03 21.41 4.88
CA GLU A 53 12.00 22.48 4.83
C GLU A 53 13.03 22.20 5.94
N LYS A 54 14.32 22.31 5.61
CA LYS A 54 15.35 22.26 6.65
C LYS A 54 15.03 23.40 7.61
N ASP A 55 14.83 23.05 8.87
CA ASP A 55 14.87 24.01 9.97
C ASP A 55 16.16 24.85 9.80
N GLU A 56 16.00 26.16 9.63
CA GLU A 56 17.11 27.12 9.47
C GLU A 56 17.78 27.44 10.82
N ASP A 57 17.24 26.93 11.92
CA ASP A 57 17.72 27.06 13.28
C ASP A 57 18.77 25.99 13.61
N ASP A 58 19.94 26.15 12.99
CA ASP A 58 21.21 25.50 13.38
C ASP A 58 21.85 26.20 14.61
N ASP A 59 21.03 26.76 15.52
CA ASP A 59 21.48 27.46 16.73
C ASP A 59 21.68 26.43 17.86
N PHE A 60 22.78 25.68 17.78
CA PHE A 60 23.35 25.00 18.94
C PHE A 60 23.97 26.05 19.89
N GLU A 61 23.22 26.47 20.92
CA GLU A 61 23.79 27.14 22.13
C GLU A 61 24.11 26.12 23.23
#